data_AF-A0A7C7LD20-F1
#
_entry.id   AF-A0A7C7LD20-F1
#
_cell.length_a   1.000
_cell.length_b   1.000
_cell.length_c   1.000
_cell.angle_alpha   90.00
_cell.angle_beta   90.00
_cell.angle_gamma   90.00
#
_symmetry.space_group_name_H-M   'P 1'
#
loop_
_entity.id
_entity.type
_entity.pdbx_description
1 polymer ?
#
loop_
_entity_poly.entity_id
_entity_poly.type
_entity_poly.pdbx_seq_one_letter_code
_entity_poly.pdbx_strand_id
1 'polypeptide(L)'
;MLLLSLVLCAPQFDLSQIEIDTDLRARVGHNSLLDTAGGTSGALSAAGVRLHSSATLPFNEYSSFTLAAYIYSDGFAADTSADFDIKGFFDIDQLWGDTQIRIGRMGLGFGDGRIISTNPWSFEENIHDAVLVQANYLDIDFDF
;
A
#
# COMPACT_ATOMS: atom_id res chain seq x y z
N MET A 1 -14.23 12.40 5.11
CA MET A 1 -13.68 13.49 4.27
C MET A 1 -13.20 13.00 2.91
N LEU A 2 -12.62 11.80 2.78
CA LEU A 2 -12.21 11.21 1.49
C LEU A 2 -13.33 11.21 0.43
N LEU A 3 -14.52 10.72 0.80
CA LEU A 3 -15.67 10.65 -0.09
C LEU A 3 -16.10 12.04 -0.60
N LEU A 4 -15.96 13.08 0.23
CA LEU A 4 -16.25 14.47 -0.16
C LEU A 4 -15.19 15.02 -1.12
N SER A 5 -13.91 14.70 -0.90
CA SER A 5 -12.81 15.07 -1.79
C SER A 5 -12.93 14.41 -3.18
N LEU A 6 -13.33 13.14 -3.24
CA LEU A 6 -13.62 12.46 -4.51
C LEU A 6 -14.85 13.04 -5.22
N VAL A 7 -15.93 13.33 -4.49
CA VAL A 7 -17.14 13.97 -5.06
C VAL A 7 -16.82 15.34 -5.67
N LEU A 8 -15.88 16.10 -5.10
CA LEU A 8 -15.44 17.40 -5.66
C LEU A 8 -14.58 17.25 -6.92
N CYS A 9 -13.83 16.15 -7.07
CA CYS A 9 -13.07 15.83 -8.29
C CYS A 9 -13.91 15.14 -9.37
N ALA A 10 -15.10 14.63 -9.01
CA ALA A 10 -15.93 13.78 -9.84
C ALA A 10 -17.28 14.39 -10.32
N PRO A 11 -17.44 15.71 -10.57
CA PRO A 11 -18.74 16.23 -11.03
C PRO A 11 -19.15 15.72 -12.43
N GLN A 12 -18.26 15.02 -13.13
CA GLN A 12 -18.47 14.46 -14.47
C GLN A 12 -18.62 12.93 -14.49
N PHE A 13 -18.49 12.25 -13.34
CA PHE A 13 -18.45 10.79 -13.27
C PHE A 13 -19.66 10.25 -12.51
N ASP A 14 -20.18 9.11 -12.98
CA ASP A 14 -21.20 8.37 -12.25
C ASP A 14 -20.54 7.70 -11.02
N LEU A 15 -21.13 7.90 -9.85
CA LEU A 15 -20.66 7.29 -8.59
C LEU A 15 -20.61 5.76 -8.69
N SER A 16 -21.39 5.16 -9.59
CA SER A 16 -21.39 3.72 -9.86
C SER A 16 -20.05 3.19 -10.40
N GLN A 17 -19.20 4.06 -10.94
CA GLN A 17 -17.91 3.70 -11.52
C GLN A 17 -16.74 3.84 -10.54
N ILE A 18 -16.97 4.44 -9.37
CA ILE A 18 -15.93 4.60 -8.35
C ILE A 18 -15.82 3.31 -7.56
N GLU A 19 -14.65 2.67 -7.63
CA GLU A 19 -14.32 1.52 -6.78
C GLU A 19 -13.81 2.04 -5.44
N ILE A 20 -14.37 1.54 -4.33
CA ILE A 20 -13.95 1.90 -2.98
C ILE A 20 -13.59 0.63 -2.23
N ASP A 21 -12.34 0.56 -1.78
CA ASP A 21 -11.83 -0.53 -0.95
C ASP A 21 -11.50 -0.03 0.44
N THR A 22 -11.76 -0.86 1.45
CA THR A 22 -11.36 -0.57 2.83
C THR A 22 -10.94 -1.85 3.52
N ASP A 23 -9.77 -1.82 4.15
CA ASP A 23 -9.16 -2.95 4.86
C ASP A 23 -8.80 -2.54 6.27
N LEU A 24 -9.12 -3.39 7.25
CA LEU A 24 -8.79 -3.21 8.65
C LEU A 24 -7.99 -4.43 9.12
N ARG A 25 -6.78 -4.18 9.61
CA ARG A 25 -5.91 -5.19 10.17
C ARG A 25 -5.59 -4.88 11.62
N ALA A 26 -5.64 -5.90 12.46
CA ALA A 26 -5.15 -5.84 13.82
C ALA A 26 -4.11 -6.95 14.01
N ARG A 27 -3.04 -6.64 14.74
CA ARG A 27 -2.04 -7.63 15.15
C ARG A 27 -1.83 -7.58 16.65
N VAL A 28 -1.56 -8.74 17.22
CA VAL A 28 -1.01 -8.90 18.55
C VAL A 28 0.07 -9.97 18.45
N GLY A 29 1.28 -9.63 18.87
CA GLY A 29 2.44 -10.51 18.84
C GLY A 29 3.11 -10.54 20.21
N HIS A 30 3.60 -11.71 20.59
CA HIS A 30 4.42 -11.89 21.77
C HIS A 30 5.63 -12.72 21.38
N ASN A 31 6.81 -12.13 21.55
CA ASN A 31 8.07 -12.80 21.34
C ASN A 31 8.80 -12.89 22.68
N SER A 32 9.17 -14.11 23.06
CA SER A 32 10.06 -14.34 24.19
C SER A 32 11.39 -14.87 23.67
N LEU A 33 12.48 -14.21 24.05
CA LEU A 33 13.83 -14.74 23.84
C LEU A 33 14.21 -15.52 25.10
N LEU A 34 14.34 -16.84 24.93
CA LEU A 34 14.91 -17.72 25.94
C LEU A 34 16.42 -17.51 26.03
N ASP A 35 16.90 -17.53 27.26
CA ASP A 35 18.29 -17.29 27.65
C ASP A 35 19.25 -18.21 26.85
N THR A 36 20.14 -17.62 26.07
CA THR A 36 21.29 -18.30 25.46
C THR A 36 22.52 -17.84 26.22
N ALA A 37 23.40 -18.79 26.54
CA ALA A 37 24.47 -18.80 27.56
C ALA A 37 25.40 -17.57 27.72
N GLY A 38 24.85 -16.35 27.77
CA GLY A 38 25.56 -15.07 27.81
C GLY A 38 24.71 -13.83 27.45
N GLY A 39 23.40 -13.94 27.21
CA GLY A 39 22.54 -12.83 26.78
C GLY A 39 21.38 -12.50 27.74
N THR A 40 20.95 -11.24 27.76
CA THR A 40 19.76 -10.79 28.51
C THR A 40 18.48 -11.44 27.98
N SER A 41 17.70 -12.08 28.86
CA SER A 41 16.34 -12.52 28.56
C SER A 41 15.41 -11.31 28.39
N GLY A 42 14.51 -11.37 27.40
CA GLY A 42 13.54 -10.31 27.14
C GLY A 42 12.26 -10.86 26.53
N ALA A 43 11.13 -10.27 26.91
CA ALA A 43 9.84 -10.49 26.28
C ALA A 43 9.38 -9.19 25.62
N LEU A 44 9.07 -9.26 24.33
CA LEU A 44 8.51 -8.15 23.57
C LEU A 44 7.07 -8.50 23.21
N SER A 45 6.13 -7.72 23.71
CA SER A 45 4.74 -7.76 23.28
C SER A 45 4.47 -6.55 22.40
N ALA A 46 3.84 -6.76 21.25
CA ALA A 46 3.44 -5.71 20.32
C ALA A 46 1.97 -5.88 19.96
N ALA A 47 1.24 -4.78 19.89
CA ALA A 47 -0.04 -4.73 19.19
C ALA A 47 -0.04 -3.55 18.22
N GLY A 48 -0.83 -3.68 17.17
CA GLY A 48 -1.03 -2.60 16.23
C GLY A 48 -2.35 -2.74 15.51
N VAL A 49 -2.89 -1.61 15.07
CA VAL A 49 -4.09 -1.52 14.25
C VAL A 49 -3.75 -0.71 13.02
N ARG A 50 -4.26 -1.14 11.88
CA ARG A 50 -4.10 -0.47 10.59
C ARG A 50 -5.44 -0.43 9.88
N LEU A 51 -5.87 0.76 9.52
CA LEU A 51 -6.99 1.03 8.63
C LEU A 51 -6.43 1.56 7.30
N HIS A 52 -6.86 0.96 6.20
CA HIS A 52 -6.61 1.42 4.85
C HIS A 52 -7.94 1.68 4.18
N SER A 53 -8.08 2.81 3.49
CA SER A 53 -9.22 3.08 2.63
C SER A 53 -8.73 3.70 1.34
N SER A 54 -9.18 3.19 0.20
CA SER A 54 -8.84 3.69 -1.13
C SER A 54 -10.09 3.88 -1.97
N ALA A 55 -10.01 4.83 -2.89
CA ALA A 55 -11.00 4.99 -3.93
C ALA A 55 -10.29 5.19 -5.27
N THR A 56 -10.75 4.46 -6.28
CA THR A 56 -10.23 4.49 -7.64
C THR A 56 -11.31 5.03 -8.57
N LEU A 57 -10.96 6.08 -9.32
CA LEU A 57 -11.79 6.71 -10.32
C LEU A 57 -11.28 6.34 -11.72
N PRO A 58 -12.00 5.54 -12.50
CA PRO A 58 -11.64 5.27 -13.88
C PRO A 58 -11.96 6.49 -14.76
N PHE A 59 -11.00 6.92 -15.58
CA PHE A 59 -11.25 7.95 -16.60
C PHE A 59 -11.66 7.33 -17.93
N ASN A 60 -11.10 6.17 -18.25
CA ASN A 60 -11.46 5.34 -19.40
C ASN A 60 -10.98 3.89 -19.13
N GLU A 61 -11.06 3.04 -20.16
CA GLU A 61 -10.66 1.62 -20.07
C GLU A 61 -9.15 1.38 -19.86
N TYR A 62 -8.31 2.41 -20.01
CA TYR A 62 -6.85 2.34 -19.88
C TYR A 62 -6.26 3.30 -18.85
N SER A 63 -7.08 4.04 -18.10
CA SER A 63 -6.54 5.01 -17.15
C SER A 63 -7.46 5.27 -15.98
N SER A 64 -6.85 5.44 -14.81
CA SER A 64 -7.56 5.66 -13.56
C SER A 64 -6.72 6.50 -12.60
N PHE A 65 -7.39 7.09 -11.61
CA PHE A 65 -6.75 7.75 -10.49
C PHE A 65 -7.17 7.10 -9.18
N THR A 66 -6.19 6.73 -8.36
CA THR A 66 -6.43 6.16 -7.03
C THR A 66 -5.96 7.14 -5.96
N LEU A 67 -6.85 7.39 -5.00
CA LEU A 67 -6.54 8.10 -3.76
C LEU A 67 -6.74 7.12 -2.60
N ALA A 68 -5.73 6.99 -1.73
CA ALA A 68 -5.81 6.14 -0.55
C ALA A 68 -5.32 6.85 0.70
N ALA A 69 -5.90 6.49 1.84
CA ALA A 69 -5.45 6.93 3.16
C ALA A 69 -5.16 5.72 4.05
N TYR A 70 -4.15 5.88 4.89
CA TYR A 70 -3.73 4.92 5.89
C TYR A 70 -3.76 5.59 7.24
N ILE A 71 -4.37 4.92 8.21
CA ILE A 71 -4.24 5.23 9.63
C ILE A 71 -3.65 3.99 10.26
N TYR A 72 -2.54 4.10 10.97
CA TYR A 72 -1.98 2.97 11.70
C TYR A 72 -1.40 3.44 13.03
N SER A 73 -1.27 2.49 13.93
CA SER A 73 -0.70 2.70 15.24
C SER A 73 0.00 1.42 15.65
N ASP A 74 1.28 1.54 15.98
CA ASP A 74 2.14 0.43 16.38
C ASP A 74 2.64 0.69 17.80
N GLY A 75 2.10 -0.03 18.80
CA GLY A 75 2.65 -0.04 20.16
C GLY A 75 1.63 -0.03 21.30
N PHE A 76 2.12 -0.44 22.48
CA PHE A 76 1.48 -0.26 23.80
C PHE A 76 2.22 0.78 24.66
N ALA A 77 3.13 1.57 24.08
CA ALA A 77 3.84 2.60 24.83
C ALA A 77 2.86 3.73 25.22
N ALA A 78 3.11 4.40 26.35
CA ALA A 78 2.25 5.51 26.78
C ALA A 78 2.14 6.65 25.75
N ASP A 79 3.09 6.71 24.80
CA ASP A 79 3.16 7.65 23.69
C ASP A 79 2.83 7.00 22.33
N THR A 80 1.90 6.05 22.29
CA THR A 80 1.49 5.44 21.01
C THR A 80 0.70 6.48 20.21
N SER A 81 1.35 7.13 19.24
CA SER A 81 0.68 7.98 18.26
C SER A 81 -0.02 7.14 17.20
N ALA A 82 -1.10 7.69 16.65
CA ALA A 82 -1.67 7.20 15.41
C ALA A 82 -1.06 8.04 14.30
N ASP A 83 -0.44 7.37 13.35
CA ASP A 83 0.14 8.01 12.19
C ASP A 83 -0.82 7.93 11.00
N PHE A 84 -0.67 8.89 10.10
CA PHE A 84 -1.55 9.09 8.97
C PHE A 84 -0.75 9.38 7.71
N ASP A 85 -0.99 8.62 6.65
CA ASP A 85 -0.38 8.86 5.34
C ASP A 85 -1.42 8.77 4.22
N ILE A 86 -1.19 9.52 3.14
CA ILE A 86 -2.03 9.59 1.96
C ILE A 86 -1.20 9.14 0.74
N LYS A 87 -1.83 8.35 -0.13
CA LYS A 87 -1.33 7.99 -1.45
C LYS A 87 -2.25 8.56 -2.51
N GLY A 88 -1.66 8.95 -3.63
CA GLY A 88 -2.37 9.48 -4.78
C GLY A 88 -1.56 9.22 -6.03
N PHE A 89 -2.08 8.41 -6.94
CA PHE A 89 -1.38 8.06 -8.17
C PHE A 89 -2.34 7.87 -9.34
N PHE A 90 -1.80 8.10 -10.53
CA PHE A 90 -2.47 7.91 -11.81
C PHE A 90 -1.91 6.66 -12.47
N ASP A 91 -2.78 5.78 -12.91
CA ASP A 91 -2.44 4.58 -13.67
C ASP A 91 -2.78 4.77 -15.15
N ILE A 92 -1.87 4.35 -16.01
CA ILE A 92 -2.04 4.27 -17.47
C ILE A 92 -1.66 2.87 -17.89
N ASP A 93 -2.64 2.14 -18.38
CA ASP A 93 -2.50 0.77 -18.87
C ASP A 93 -2.31 0.75 -20.39
N GLN A 94 -1.73 -0.34 -20.89
CA GLN A 94 -1.65 -0.69 -22.31
C GLN A 94 -1.02 0.37 -23.23
N LEU A 95 0.06 1.03 -22.78
CA LEU A 95 0.76 2.03 -23.61
C LEU A 95 1.47 1.39 -24.81
N TRP A 96 2.21 0.31 -24.57
CA TRP A 96 2.93 -0.47 -25.57
C TRP A 96 2.81 -1.96 -25.24
N GLY A 97 1.86 -2.65 -25.88
CA GLY A 97 1.48 -4.01 -25.48
C GLY A 97 0.98 -4.02 -24.03
N ASP A 98 1.49 -4.93 -23.20
CA ASP A 98 1.07 -5.09 -21.80
C ASP A 98 1.91 -4.24 -20.83
N THR A 99 2.30 -3.04 -21.26
CA THR A 99 3.05 -2.09 -20.43
C THR A 99 2.11 -1.14 -19.70
N GLN A 100 2.33 -0.98 -18.40
CA GLN A 100 1.63 -0.10 -17.49
C GLN A 100 2.58 0.96 -16.92
N ILE A 101 2.07 2.18 -16.73
CA ILE A 101 2.78 3.27 -16.07
C ILE A 101 1.93 3.81 -14.93
N ARG A 102 2.53 3.88 -13.74
CA ARG A 102 1.96 4.51 -12.55
C ARG A 102 2.78 5.73 -12.17
N ILE A 103 2.11 6.86 -11.90
CA ILE A 103 2.76 8.11 -11.54
C ILE A 103 2.10 8.69 -10.29
N GLY A 104 2.90 8.98 -9.26
CA GLY A 104 2.43 9.68 -8.06
C GLY A 104 2.98 9.10 -6.77
N ARG A 105 2.30 9.37 -5.65
CA ARG A 105 2.66 8.85 -4.33
C ARG A 105 2.02 7.47 -4.15
N MET A 106 2.83 6.42 -4.13
CA MET A 106 2.37 5.03 -4.17
C MET A 106 3.14 4.13 -3.20
N GLY A 107 2.58 2.95 -2.89
CA GLY A 107 3.33 1.89 -2.23
C GLY A 107 4.15 1.10 -3.24
N LEU A 108 5.44 0.95 -2.99
CA LEU A 108 6.29 0.08 -3.79
C LEU A 108 6.54 -1.24 -3.06
N GLY A 109 6.63 -2.33 -3.83
CA GLY A 109 7.00 -3.64 -3.35
C GLY A 109 7.58 -4.42 -4.52
N PHE A 110 8.80 -4.91 -4.39
CA PHE A 110 9.50 -5.60 -5.48
C PHE A 110 9.85 -7.04 -5.08
N GLY A 111 9.43 -8.00 -5.89
CA GLY A 111 9.81 -9.41 -5.76
C GLY A 111 9.53 -10.00 -4.38
N ASP A 112 10.57 -10.57 -3.77
CA ASP A 112 10.54 -11.21 -2.44
C ASP A 112 10.76 -10.24 -1.27
N GLY A 113 10.79 -8.93 -1.54
CA GLY A 113 10.91 -7.91 -0.51
C GLY A 113 12.35 -7.57 -0.10
N ARG A 114 13.37 -8.05 -0.83
CA ARG A 114 14.79 -7.76 -0.53
C ARG A 114 15.20 -6.30 -0.72
N ILE A 115 14.61 -5.61 -1.71
CA ILE A 115 14.97 -4.22 -2.06
C ILE A 115 14.01 -3.26 -1.37
N ILE A 116 12.71 -3.52 -1.46
CA ILE A 116 11.65 -2.80 -0.77
C ILE A 116 10.75 -3.84 -0.14
N SER A 117 10.57 -3.77 1.18
CA SER A 117 9.85 -4.78 1.95
C SER A 117 8.44 -4.97 1.39
N THR A 118 7.97 -6.21 1.30
CA THR A 118 6.57 -6.51 0.95
C THR A 118 5.71 -6.73 2.20
N ASN A 119 6.30 -6.56 3.40
CA ASN A 119 5.59 -6.74 4.65
C ASN A 119 4.47 -5.68 4.77
N PRO A 120 3.21 -6.10 4.96
CA PRO A 120 2.10 -5.16 5.14
C PRO A 120 2.25 -4.26 6.38
N TRP A 121 3.18 -4.53 7.28
CA TRP A 121 3.45 -3.70 8.46
C TRP A 121 4.64 -2.76 8.31
N SER A 122 5.47 -2.89 7.26
CA SER A 122 6.54 -1.93 6.95
C SER A 122 6.06 -0.86 5.96
N PHE A 123 4.75 -0.63 5.89
CA PHE A 123 4.14 0.07 4.77
C PHE A 123 4.49 1.56 4.74
N GLU A 124 4.77 2.18 5.91
CA GLU A 124 5.34 3.53 6.02
C GLU A 124 6.61 3.70 5.20
N GLU A 125 7.52 2.73 5.33
CA GLU A 125 8.85 2.81 4.74
C GLU A 125 8.80 2.66 3.21
N ASN A 126 7.66 2.26 2.67
CA ASN A 126 7.49 1.89 1.27
C ASN A 126 6.60 2.86 0.48
N ILE A 127 6.22 4.00 1.07
CA ILE A 127 5.44 5.04 0.39
C ILE A 127 6.39 6.05 -0.24
N HIS A 128 6.36 6.15 -1.57
CA HIS A 128 7.26 7.02 -2.31
C HIS A 128 6.53 7.75 -3.44
N ASP A 129 7.01 8.97 -3.71
CA ASP A 129 6.68 9.68 -4.94
C ASP A 129 7.55 9.10 -6.06
N ALA A 130 6.90 8.44 -7.02
CA ALA A 130 7.61 7.66 -8.03
C ALA A 130 6.90 7.67 -9.40
N VAL A 131 7.66 7.26 -10.41
CA VAL A 131 7.16 6.80 -11.70
C VAL A 131 7.54 5.33 -11.80
N LEU A 132 6.54 4.46 -11.83
CA LEU A 132 6.71 3.02 -11.98
C LEU A 132 6.29 2.62 -13.39
N VAL A 133 7.21 2.00 -14.13
CA VAL A 133 6.93 1.38 -15.42
C VAL A 133 6.99 -0.12 -15.22
N GLN A 134 5.89 -0.82 -15.51
CA GLN A 134 5.81 -2.26 -15.43
C GLN A 134 5.47 -2.81 -16.81
N ALA A 135 6.29 -3.72 -17.32
CA ALA A 135 6.00 -4.44 -18.55
C ALA A 135 5.88 -5.92 -18.21
N ASN A 136 4.68 -6.47 -18.43
CA ASN A 136 4.47 -7.91 -18.31
C ASN A 136 4.83 -8.55 -19.65
N TYR A 137 6.13 -8.75 -19.89
CA TYR A 137 6.54 -9.59 -21.00
C TYR A 137 6.16 -11.03 -20.64
N LEU A 138 5.21 -11.60 -21.38
CA LEU A 138 4.93 -13.03 -21.40
C LEU A 138 6.23 -13.84 -21.32
N ASP A 139 6.23 -14.89 -20.49
CA ASP A 139 7.21 -15.99 -20.53
C ASP A 139 7.53 -16.30 -21.99
N ILE A 140 8.74 -15.93 -22.41
CA ILE A 140 9.27 -16.39 -23.69
C ILE A 140 9.62 -17.86 -23.45
N ASP A 141 8.70 -18.74 -23.86
CA ASP A 141 8.97 -20.16 -23.96
C ASP A 141 10.09 -20.33 -25.00
N PHE A 142 11.32 -20.46 -24.51
CA PHE A 142 12.44 -20.83 -25.36
C PHE A 142 12.37 -22.35 -25.54
N ASP A 143 11.69 -22.78 -26.59
CA ASP A 143 11.90 -24.12 -27.16
C ASP A 143 13.33 -24.15 -27.75
N PHE A 144 14.27 -24.72 -27.01
CA PHE A 144 15.60 -25.14 -27.51
C PHE A 144 15.57 -26.62 -27.92
#